data_AF-A0A831KGN6-F1
#
_entry.id   AF-A0A831KGN6-F1
#
_cell.length_a   1.000
_cell.length_b   1.000
_cell.length_c   1.000
_cell.angle_alpha   90.00
_cell.angle_beta   90.00
_cell.angle_gamma   90.00
#
_symmetry.space_group_name_H-M   'P 1'
#
loop_
_entity.id
_entity.type
_entity.pdbx_description
1 polymer ?
#
loop_
_entity_poly.entity_id
_entity_poly.type
_entity_poly.pdbx_seq_one_letter_code
_entity_poly.pdbx_strand_id
1 'polypeptide(L)'
;MRITQRPLFYWILRRQRPLQGLLLLVILASLFFRVFPLEMQKRIINEAIHLKDEQLLFIYCGLYMGAVVLAAVSKYAINVMQTVIGQKILVEMRSELYRHLLQLPLQFYRTVPPGTVISAMTAELNGIGFFLGGALAIPVTSVLTFLVFLGFMFSLSPLLALLSIVIYPLEMIVIPLLQKRYNRLNKKRIKTTRAMSNVVNESVSGLQEIHANASYQLEEKRMAAFIETLYNILKRLFIVKYGIKFANNMFQSFGPFILFLVGGYLTINGQFTLGALVAFLSAYEKVYDPWKEMMEYYQALQNAQVLYRQIMSTFDLQPRHPLLPDGREPYRLQGRIELKEVSCTVDGGVKILDRITMQIRPNEQVALVGFSGAGKTTLLLLIAQLYDADQGSLLLDGKEAATLCKADISRNISMIAQQPFIFSGSLRDNLLYAVRADRSGDGRELPGREQLFQVIRDVGLEEDLLRFGFNSIIPRDRVLPLKQNFLHMRRIIRDELGEHFAGVVEFYDADTFLAYSSLRDNIIFGESPGGEYDIEALPDNPVFRDFLGRSGLEPELLRLGRTLAETTVELLKKIGD
;
A
#
# COMPACT_ATOMS: atom_id res chain seq x y z
N MET A 1 9.89 -20.03 -14.13
CA MET A 1 9.90 -20.08 -12.65
C MET A 1 8.72 -19.28 -12.12
N ARG A 2 7.84 -19.90 -11.34
CA ARG A 2 6.63 -19.28 -10.76
C ARG A 2 7.00 -18.09 -9.89
N ILE A 3 6.15 -17.07 -9.82
CA ILE A 3 6.45 -15.87 -9.03
C ILE A 3 6.68 -16.20 -7.55
N THR A 4 5.83 -17.06 -6.98
CA THR A 4 5.84 -17.50 -5.58
C THR A 4 7.06 -18.34 -5.20
N GLN A 5 7.71 -18.98 -6.17
CA GLN A 5 8.87 -19.84 -5.95
C GLN A 5 10.21 -19.14 -6.20
N ARG A 6 10.20 -17.90 -6.68
CA ARG A 6 11.45 -17.15 -6.91
C ARG A 6 12.09 -16.80 -5.56
N PRO A 7 13.40 -17.01 -5.38
CA PRO A 7 14.09 -16.57 -4.16
C PRO A 7 14.12 -15.03 -4.09
N LEU A 8 14.25 -14.47 -2.90
CA LEU A 8 14.30 -13.01 -2.68
C LEU A 8 15.35 -12.31 -3.58
N PHE A 9 16.53 -12.91 -3.74
CA PHE A 9 17.64 -12.37 -4.54
C PHE A 9 17.45 -12.49 -6.07
N TYR A 10 16.45 -13.24 -6.54
CA TYR A 10 16.16 -13.34 -7.97
C TYR A 10 15.84 -11.97 -8.58
N TRP A 11 15.11 -11.13 -7.84
CA TRP A 11 14.67 -9.81 -8.29
C TRP A 11 15.82 -8.83 -8.51
N ILE A 12 16.94 -9.04 -7.80
CA ILE A 12 18.16 -8.24 -7.94
C ILE A 12 18.89 -8.65 -9.23
N LEU A 13 19.13 -9.94 -9.44
CA LEU A 13 20.10 -10.43 -10.42
C LEU A 13 19.61 -10.44 -11.88
N ARG A 14 18.30 -10.43 -12.15
CA ARG A 14 17.79 -10.69 -13.51
C ARG A 14 17.59 -9.44 -14.38
N ARG A 15 17.10 -8.33 -13.82
CA ARG A 15 16.57 -7.23 -14.65
C ARG A 15 17.28 -5.88 -14.51
N GLN A 16 18.05 -5.66 -13.43
CA GLN A 16 18.72 -4.38 -13.14
C GLN A 16 20.26 -4.50 -13.09
N ARG A 17 20.84 -5.46 -13.84
CA ARG A 17 22.29 -5.68 -13.94
C ARG A 17 23.12 -4.42 -14.29
N PRO A 18 22.73 -3.56 -15.26
CA PRO A 18 23.56 -2.41 -15.60
C PRO A 18 23.58 -1.35 -14.48
N LEU A 19 22.44 -1.11 -13.83
CA LEU A 19 22.38 -0.17 -12.69
C LEU A 19 23.16 -0.69 -11.48
N GLN A 20 23.12 -2.00 -11.23
CA GLN A 20 23.93 -2.63 -10.18
C GLN A 20 25.43 -2.59 -10.51
N GLY A 21 25.81 -2.79 -11.77
CA GLY A 21 27.19 -2.64 -12.22
C GLY A 21 27.70 -1.21 -12.01
N LEU A 22 26.91 -0.21 -12.42
CA LEU A 22 27.24 1.20 -12.18
C LEU A 22 27.33 1.51 -10.68
N LEU A 23 26.41 0.98 -9.87
CA LEU A 23 26.42 1.15 -8.41
C LEU A 23 27.72 0.62 -7.79
N LEU A 24 28.15 -0.58 -8.20
CA LEU A 24 29.40 -1.18 -7.74
C LEU A 24 30.62 -0.34 -8.16
N LEU A 25 30.63 0.20 -9.37
CA LEU A 25 31.70 1.08 -9.84
C LEU A 25 31.77 2.37 -9.01
N VAL A 26 30.63 3.00 -8.73
CA VAL A 26 30.56 4.19 -7.87
C VAL A 26 31.01 3.87 -6.44
N ILE A 27 30.67 2.68 -5.90
CA ILE A 27 31.16 2.23 -4.59
C ILE A 27 32.69 2.09 -4.58
N LEU A 28 33.26 1.48 -5.63
CA LEU A 28 34.72 1.35 -5.76
C LEU A 28 35.41 2.71 -5.82
N ALA A 29 34.86 3.66 -6.59
CA ALA A 29 35.37 5.03 -6.64
C ALA A 29 35.21 5.76 -5.28
N SER A 30 34.08 5.57 -4.60
CA SER A 30 33.78 6.19 -3.31
C SER A 30 34.72 5.72 -2.19
N LEU A 31 35.24 4.49 -2.27
CA LEU A 31 36.18 3.97 -1.28
C LEU A 31 37.48 4.78 -1.26
N PHE A 32 37.99 5.18 -2.42
CA PHE A 32 39.18 6.02 -2.52
C PHE A 32 39.00 7.34 -1.75
N PHE A 33 37.90 8.06 -2.02
CA PHE A 33 37.60 9.33 -1.34
C PHE A 33 37.33 9.19 0.15
N ARG A 34 36.97 7.98 0.63
CA ARG A 34 36.74 7.72 2.06
C ARG A 34 38.04 7.51 2.84
N VAL A 35 39.06 6.99 2.18
CA VAL A 35 40.36 6.65 2.77
C VAL A 35 41.34 7.82 2.65
N PHE A 36 41.30 8.53 1.54
CA PHE A 36 42.18 9.66 1.24
C PHE A 36 42.26 10.74 2.36
N PRO A 37 41.16 11.12 3.04
CA PRO A 37 41.22 12.07 4.14
C PRO A 37 42.11 11.62 5.31
N LEU A 38 42.24 10.31 5.59
CA LEU A 38 43.13 9.82 6.65
C LEU A 38 44.60 10.01 6.30
N GLU A 39 44.97 9.73 5.06
CA GLU A 39 46.34 9.93 4.59
C GLU A 39 46.71 11.43 4.64
N MET A 40 45.76 12.31 4.29
CA MET A 40 45.94 13.75 4.46
C MET A 40 46.06 14.14 5.93
N GLN A 41 45.24 13.61 6.84
CA GLN A 41 45.38 13.86 8.29
C GLN A 41 46.78 13.48 8.80
N LYS A 42 47.31 12.32 8.39
CA LYS A 42 48.67 11.89 8.72
C LYS A 42 49.73 12.87 8.21
N ARG A 43 49.64 13.31 6.95
CA ARG A 43 50.60 14.26 6.35
C ARG A 43 50.49 15.65 6.94
N ILE A 44 49.28 16.11 7.28
CA ILE A 44 49.07 17.38 8.00
C ILE A 44 49.84 17.37 9.32
N ILE A 45 49.73 16.29 10.10
CA ILE A 45 50.40 16.16 11.40
C ILE A 45 51.92 16.01 11.24
N ASN A 46 52.36 15.10 10.39
CA ASN A 46 53.77 14.70 10.31
C ASN A 46 54.65 15.59 9.42
N GLU A 47 54.08 16.25 8.40
CA GLU A 47 54.83 17.10 7.48
C GLU A 47 54.50 18.57 7.75
N ALA A 48 53.24 19.00 7.57
CA ALA A 48 52.90 20.42 7.64
C ALA A 48 53.10 21.02 9.05
N ILE A 49 52.55 20.39 10.09
CA ILE A 49 52.65 20.88 11.47
C ILE A 49 54.07 20.69 12.03
N HIS A 50 54.69 19.54 11.77
CA HIS A 50 56.05 19.26 12.24
C HIS A 50 57.11 20.18 11.59
N LEU A 51 57.00 20.41 10.27
CA LEU A 51 57.91 21.29 9.52
C LEU A 51 57.54 22.78 9.63
N LYS A 52 56.40 23.11 10.28
CA LYS A 52 55.85 24.48 10.39
C LYS A 52 55.67 25.16 9.03
N ASP A 53 55.29 24.40 8.01
CA ASP A 53 55.07 24.91 6.66
C ASP A 53 53.58 25.26 6.46
N GLU A 54 53.29 26.55 6.41
CA GLU A 54 51.93 27.07 6.25
C GLU A 54 51.34 26.76 4.87
N GLN A 55 52.16 26.72 3.81
CA GLN A 55 51.67 26.45 2.46
C GLN A 55 51.25 24.99 2.30
N LEU A 56 52.07 24.06 2.81
CA LEU A 56 51.73 22.64 2.83
C LEU A 56 50.48 22.38 3.67
N LEU A 57 50.28 23.11 4.76
CA LEU A 57 49.08 23.03 5.59
C LEU A 57 47.82 23.38 4.79
N PHE A 58 47.80 24.52 4.08
CA PHE A 58 46.65 24.92 3.27
C PHE A 58 46.35 23.94 2.13
N ILE A 59 47.39 23.43 1.46
CA ILE A 59 47.23 22.45 0.37
C ILE A 59 46.61 21.16 0.90
N TYR A 60 47.16 20.59 1.98
CA TYR A 60 46.65 19.33 2.54
C TYR A 60 45.26 19.48 3.16
N CYS A 61 44.96 20.61 3.81
CA CYS A 61 43.60 20.91 4.28
C CYS A 61 42.61 21.08 3.12
N GLY A 62 43.01 21.72 2.02
CA GLY A 62 42.21 21.85 0.82
C GLY A 62 41.91 20.49 0.17
N LEU A 63 42.93 19.63 0.03
CA LEU A 63 42.80 18.27 -0.47
C LEU A 63 41.93 17.39 0.45
N TYR A 64 42.10 17.51 1.77
CA TYR A 64 41.26 16.86 2.76
C TYR A 64 39.79 17.26 2.59
N MET A 65 39.50 18.57 2.52
CA MET A 65 38.15 19.07 2.34
C MET A 65 37.54 18.61 1.01
N GLY A 66 38.30 18.69 -0.08
CA GLY A 66 37.86 18.22 -1.40
C GLY A 66 37.49 16.73 -1.38
N ALA A 67 38.31 15.88 -0.74
CA ALA A 67 38.01 14.46 -0.62
C ALA A 67 36.79 14.17 0.26
N VAL A 68 36.59 14.91 1.36
CA VAL A 68 35.39 14.80 2.21
C VAL A 68 34.12 15.17 1.41
N VAL A 69 34.15 16.25 0.63
CA VAL A 69 33.02 16.65 -0.22
C VAL A 69 32.74 15.59 -1.28
N LEU A 70 33.76 15.08 -1.97
CA LEU A 70 33.60 14.01 -2.97
C LEU A 70 33.07 12.71 -2.36
N ALA A 71 33.52 12.35 -1.15
CA ALA A 71 32.97 11.21 -0.42
C ALA A 71 31.50 11.41 -0.05
N ALA A 72 31.10 12.63 0.38
CA ALA A 72 29.72 12.95 0.70
C ALA A 72 28.81 12.89 -0.55
N VAL A 73 29.26 13.46 -1.67
CA VAL A 73 28.54 13.40 -2.96
C VAL A 73 28.42 11.96 -3.45
N SER A 74 29.49 11.16 -3.36
CA SER A 74 29.47 9.74 -3.75
C SER A 74 28.50 8.95 -2.88
N LYS A 75 28.49 9.17 -1.57
CA LYS A 75 27.54 8.54 -0.64
C LYS A 75 26.09 8.92 -0.96
N TYR A 76 25.84 10.19 -1.28
CA TYR A 76 24.53 10.64 -1.73
C TYR A 76 24.10 9.93 -3.02
N ALA A 77 24.98 9.87 -4.02
CA ALA A 77 24.72 9.17 -5.29
C ALA A 77 24.42 7.68 -5.06
N ILE A 78 25.19 7.00 -4.22
CA ILE A 78 24.96 5.59 -3.85
C ILE A 78 23.55 5.42 -3.24
N ASN A 79 23.18 6.27 -2.27
CA ASN A 79 21.86 6.19 -1.62
C ASN A 79 20.70 6.45 -2.58
N VAL A 80 20.84 7.43 -3.48
CA VAL A 80 19.85 7.71 -4.54
C VAL A 80 19.72 6.51 -5.48
N MET A 81 20.84 5.95 -5.94
CA MET A 81 20.83 4.77 -6.80
C MET A 81 20.20 3.56 -6.13
N GLN A 82 20.53 3.28 -4.85
CA GLN A 82 19.88 2.23 -4.06
C GLN A 82 18.36 2.42 -4.00
N THR A 83 17.91 3.65 -3.77
CA THR A 83 16.48 3.99 -3.71
C THR A 83 15.79 3.75 -5.05
N VAL A 84 16.39 4.22 -6.15
CA VAL A 84 15.85 4.02 -7.50
C VAL A 84 15.79 2.53 -7.87
N ILE A 85 16.84 1.77 -7.57
CA ILE A 85 16.87 0.32 -7.81
C ILE A 85 15.78 -0.38 -6.98
N GLY A 86 15.66 -0.05 -5.69
CA GLY A 86 14.63 -0.61 -4.82
C GLY A 86 13.21 -0.33 -5.31
N GLN A 87 12.92 0.90 -5.75
CA GLN A 87 11.62 1.28 -6.30
C GLN A 87 11.32 0.57 -7.63
N LYS A 88 12.30 0.45 -8.53
CA LYS A 88 12.13 -0.31 -9.78
C LYS A 88 11.79 -1.78 -9.51
N ILE A 89 12.53 -2.42 -8.61
CA ILE A 89 12.24 -3.80 -8.19
C ILE A 89 10.83 -3.91 -7.60
N LEU A 90 10.42 -2.95 -6.77
CA LEU A 90 9.09 -2.92 -6.17
C LEU A 90 7.96 -2.80 -7.21
N VAL A 91 8.13 -1.96 -8.23
CA VAL A 91 7.17 -1.84 -9.34
C VAL A 91 7.02 -3.18 -10.07
N GLU A 92 8.12 -3.88 -10.32
CA GLU A 92 8.09 -5.19 -10.97
C GLU A 92 7.39 -6.25 -10.11
N MET A 93 7.74 -6.33 -8.82
CA MET A 93 7.11 -7.26 -7.87
C MET A 93 5.60 -7.01 -7.79
N ARG A 94 5.16 -5.74 -7.69
CA ARG A 94 3.74 -5.38 -7.68
C ARG A 94 3.05 -5.77 -8.98
N SER A 95 3.63 -5.44 -10.12
CA SER A 95 3.01 -5.74 -11.42
C SER A 95 2.84 -7.24 -11.63
N GLU A 96 3.88 -8.04 -11.33
CA GLU A 96 3.81 -9.48 -11.49
C GLU A 96 2.88 -10.15 -10.46
N LEU A 97 2.93 -9.72 -9.19
CA LEU A 97 2.06 -10.28 -8.16
C LEU A 97 0.60 -9.91 -8.40
N TYR A 98 0.32 -8.69 -8.85
CA TYR A 98 -1.02 -8.26 -9.22
C TYR A 98 -1.57 -9.06 -10.41
N ARG A 99 -0.73 -9.29 -11.44
CA ARG A 99 -1.12 -10.14 -12.58
C ARG A 99 -1.44 -11.56 -12.14
N HIS A 100 -0.64 -12.13 -11.23
CA HIS A 100 -0.88 -13.45 -10.66
C HIS A 100 -2.15 -13.48 -9.82
N LEU A 101 -2.35 -12.48 -8.96
CA LEU A 101 -3.56 -12.29 -8.14
C LEU A 101 -4.83 -12.40 -8.98
N LEU A 102 -4.93 -11.61 -10.05
CA LEU A 102 -6.11 -11.59 -10.94
C LEU A 102 -6.45 -12.94 -11.58
N GLN A 103 -5.50 -13.87 -11.63
CA GLN A 103 -5.66 -15.19 -12.24
C GLN A 103 -5.96 -16.29 -11.21
N LEU A 104 -5.92 -15.96 -9.91
CA LEU A 104 -6.19 -16.93 -8.84
C LEU A 104 -7.66 -17.36 -8.84
N PRO A 105 -7.96 -18.62 -8.48
CA PRO A 105 -9.32 -19.13 -8.41
C PRO A 105 -10.15 -18.41 -7.33
N LEU A 106 -11.48 -18.37 -7.50
CA LEU A 106 -12.39 -17.71 -6.56
C LEU A 106 -12.28 -18.21 -5.11
N GLN A 107 -11.91 -19.47 -4.93
CA GLN A 107 -11.68 -20.07 -3.59
C GLN A 107 -10.62 -19.31 -2.78
N PHE A 108 -9.60 -18.75 -3.45
CA PHE A 108 -8.60 -17.91 -2.79
C PHE A 108 -9.24 -16.68 -2.13
N TYR A 109 -10.14 -16.00 -2.85
CA TYR A 109 -10.80 -14.78 -2.38
C TYR A 109 -11.85 -15.02 -1.30
N ARG A 110 -12.35 -16.27 -1.18
CA ARG A 110 -13.24 -16.67 -0.09
C ARG A 110 -12.49 -17.00 1.20
N THR A 111 -11.23 -17.43 1.09
CA THR A 111 -10.42 -17.88 2.23
C THR A 111 -9.45 -16.83 2.74
N VAL A 112 -9.03 -15.90 1.87
CA VAL A 112 -8.09 -14.83 2.21
C VAL A 112 -8.83 -13.50 2.36
N PRO A 113 -8.77 -12.85 3.55
CA PRO A 113 -9.42 -11.57 3.77
C PRO A 113 -8.92 -10.47 2.81
N PRO A 114 -9.79 -9.61 2.27
CA PRO A 114 -9.40 -8.53 1.35
C PRO A 114 -8.30 -7.61 1.91
N GLY A 115 -8.35 -7.30 3.22
CA GLY A 115 -7.32 -6.50 3.89
C GLY A 115 -5.93 -7.11 3.83
N THR A 116 -5.81 -8.43 3.81
CA THR A 116 -4.52 -9.13 3.66
C THR A 116 -3.93 -8.89 2.26
N VAL A 117 -4.78 -8.96 1.23
CA VAL A 117 -4.38 -8.70 -0.16
C VAL A 117 -3.94 -7.25 -0.34
N ILE A 118 -4.71 -6.30 0.19
CA ILE A 118 -4.39 -4.86 0.13
C ILE A 118 -3.08 -4.57 0.87
N SER A 119 -2.92 -5.07 2.10
CA SER A 119 -1.70 -4.89 2.90
C SER A 119 -0.47 -5.47 2.21
N ALA A 120 -0.59 -6.68 1.62
CA ALA A 120 0.49 -7.30 0.87
C ALA A 120 0.95 -6.41 -0.30
N MET A 121 0.01 -5.90 -1.10
CA MET A 121 0.30 -5.07 -2.27
C MET A 121 0.84 -3.68 -1.93
N THR A 122 0.47 -3.14 -0.77
CA THR A 122 0.82 -1.78 -0.33
C THR A 122 2.00 -1.80 0.64
N ALA A 123 1.74 -2.09 1.90
CA ALA A 123 2.69 -1.92 3.01
C ALA A 123 3.76 -3.02 3.08
N GLU A 124 3.40 -4.29 2.87
CA GLU A 124 4.35 -5.37 3.14
C GLU A 124 5.45 -5.47 2.06
N LEU A 125 5.09 -5.28 0.78
CA LEU A 125 6.08 -5.23 -0.31
C LEU A 125 7.02 -4.02 -0.21
N ASN A 126 6.57 -2.87 0.35
CA ASN A 126 7.42 -1.68 0.50
C ASN A 126 8.68 -1.98 1.32
N GLY A 127 8.53 -2.69 2.45
CA GLY A 127 9.67 -3.05 3.31
C GLY A 127 10.69 -3.94 2.60
N ILE A 128 10.20 -4.82 1.72
CA ILE A 128 11.05 -5.70 0.91
C ILE A 128 11.80 -4.89 -0.16
N GLY A 129 11.11 -3.98 -0.86
CA GLY A 129 11.71 -3.11 -1.86
C GLY A 129 12.84 -2.24 -1.31
N PHE A 130 12.66 -1.67 -0.11
CA PHE A 130 13.69 -0.90 0.58
C PHE A 130 14.95 -1.73 0.85
N PHE A 131 14.79 -2.94 1.39
CA PHE A 131 15.91 -3.86 1.62
C PHE A 131 16.63 -4.22 0.31
N LEU A 132 15.89 -4.56 -0.74
CA LEU A 132 16.45 -5.00 -2.03
C LEU A 132 17.28 -3.91 -2.72
N GLY A 133 16.94 -2.63 -2.53
CA GLY A 133 17.74 -1.51 -3.06
C GLY A 133 19.16 -1.45 -2.50
N GLY A 134 19.33 -1.73 -1.20
CA GLY A 134 20.62 -1.75 -0.51
C GLY A 134 21.29 -3.12 -0.46
N ALA A 135 20.64 -4.18 -0.96
CA ALA A 135 21.03 -5.55 -0.67
C ALA A 135 22.42 -5.97 -1.14
N LEU A 136 22.90 -5.41 -2.26
CA LEU A 136 24.27 -5.62 -2.74
C LEU A 136 25.22 -4.53 -2.25
N ALA A 137 24.75 -3.28 -2.25
CA ALA A 137 25.61 -2.14 -1.96
C ALA A 137 26.09 -2.13 -0.51
N ILE A 138 25.20 -2.34 0.47
CA ILE A 138 25.55 -2.25 1.89
C ILE A 138 26.63 -3.28 2.25
N PRO A 139 26.49 -4.60 1.94
CA PRO A 139 27.55 -5.56 2.27
C PRO A 139 28.87 -5.25 1.58
N VAL A 140 28.83 -4.87 0.29
CA VAL A 140 30.05 -4.56 -0.47
C VAL A 140 30.74 -3.32 0.10
N THR A 141 30.01 -2.23 0.36
CA THR A 141 30.58 -1.02 0.96
C THR A 141 31.15 -1.31 2.32
N SER A 142 30.43 -2.04 3.18
CA SER A 142 30.82 -2.26 4.56
C SER A 142 32.00 -3.25 4.65
N VAL A 143 32.00 -4.36 3.89
CA VAL A 143 33.17 -5.28 3.84
C VAL A 143 34.41 -4.57 3.30
N LEU A 144 34.30 -3.85 2.18
CA LEU A 144 35.46 -3.16 1.60
C LEU A 144 35.98 -2.06 2.54
N THR A 145 35.07 -1.27 3.13
CA THR A 145 35.45 -0.23 4.09
C THR A 145 36.15 -0.84 5.32
N PHE A 146 35.60 -1.94 5.86
CA PHE A 146 36.19 -2.68 6.98
C PHE A 146 37.60 -3.17 6.63
N LEU A 147 37.78 -3.84 5.49
CA LEU A 147 39.08 -4.38 5.05
C LEU A 147 40.11 -3.27 4.85
N VAL A 148 39.72 -2.13 4.27
CA VAL A 148 40.66 -1.03 4.03
C VAL A 148 41.12 -0.38 5.34
N PHE A 149 40.20 -0.07 6.27
CA PHE A 149 40.60 0.50 7.56
C PHE A 149 41.38 -0.50 8.41
N LEU A 150 41.02 -1.79 8.34
CA LEU A 150 41.78 -2.84 9.02
C LEU A 150 43.21 -2.93 8.46
N GLY A 151 43.37 -2.95 7.13
CA GLY A 151 44.68 -2.92 6.48
C GLY A 151 45.50 -1.67 6.85
N PHE A 152 44.86 -0.51 6.93
CA PHE A 152 45.49 0.72 7.40
C PHE A 152 45.96 0.61 8.86
N MET A 153 45.16 0.04 9.77
CA MET A 153 45.57 -0.20 11.15
C MET A 153 46.77 -1.15 11.25
N PHE A 154 46.81 -2.23 10.45
CA PHE A 154 47.96 -3.12 10.37
C PHE A 154 49.24 -2.41 9.89
N SER A 155 49.10 -1.45 8.98
CA SER A 155 50.23 -0.65 8.50
C SER A 155 50.80 0.29 9.58
N LEU A 156 49.99 0.69 10.56
CA LEU A 156 50.43 1.53 11.69
C LEU A 156 51.09 0.70 12.80
N SER A 157 50.41 -0.36 13.26
CA SER A 157 50.96 -1.28 14.27
C SER A 157 50.25 -2.63 14.21
N PRO A 158 50.96 -3.70 13.79
CA PRO A 158 50.40 -5.04 13.75
C PRO A 158 49.92 -5.53 15.13
N LEU A 159 50.62 -5.17 16.21
CA LEU A 159 50.28 -5.57 17.57
C LEU A 159 48.94 -4.94 18.01
N LEU A 160 48.79 -3.62 17.86
CA LEU A 160 47.56 -2.92 18.25
C LEU A 160 46.38 -3.33 17.36
N ALA A 161 46.62 -3.56 16.07
CA ALA A 161 45.60 -4.07 15.14
C ALA A 161 45.10 -5.46 15.58
N LEU A 162 45.99 -6.38 15.94
CA LEU A 162 45.64 -7.71 16.43
C LEU A 162 44.80 -7.64 17.72
N LEU A 163 45.22 -6.83 18.69
CA LEU A 163 44.49 -6.62 19.93
C LEU A 163 43.09 -6.02 19.70
N SER A 164 42.96 -5.13 18.72
CA SER A 164 41.67 -4.55 18.32
C SER A 164 40.76 -5.61 17.67
N ILE A 165 41.31 -6.53 16.89
CA ILE A 165 40.56 -7.61 16.24
C ILE A 165 39.97 -8.58 17.25
N VAL A 166 40.69 -8.88 18.34
CA VAL A 166 40.26 -9.87 19.37
C VAL A 166 38.90 -9.52 20.00
N ILE A 167 38.49 -8.23 19.98
CA ILE A 167 37.17 -7.82 20.46
C ILE A 167 36.03 -8.35 19.57
N TYR A 168 36.22 -8.38 18.24
CA TYR A 168 35.14 -8.72 17.30
C TYR A 168 34.64 -10.17 17.41
N PRO A 169 35.47 -11.22 17.57
CA PRO A 169 35.00 -12.58 17.82
C PRO A 169 34.06 -12.69 19.03
N LEU A 170 34.36 -11.97 20.12
CA LEU A 170 33.51 -11.93 21.30
C LEU A 170 32.16 -11.27 20.98
N GLU A 171 32.20 -10.16 20.25
CA GLU A 171 31.01 -9.45 19.77
C GLU A 171 30.16 -10.31 18.82
N MET A 172 30.80 -11.08 17.93
CA MET A 172 30.19 -12.06 17.01
C MET A 172 29.45 -13.20 17.72
N ILE A 173 29.77 -13.48 18.98
CA ILE A 173 29.08 -14.50 19.77
C ILE A 173 27.94 -13.86 20.57
N VAL A 174 28.22 -12.76 21.27
CA VAL A 174 27.27 -12.13 22.21
C VAL A 174 26.09 -11.51 21.47
N ILE A 175 26.31 -10.74 20.40
CA ILE A 175 25.21 -10.03 19.73
C ILE A 175 24.22 -10.99 19.07
N PRO A 176 24.64 -12.01 18.28
CA PRO A 176 23.68 -12.90 17.63
C PRO A 176 22.79 -13.70 18.61
N LEU A 177 23.30 -14.02 19.80
CA LEU A 177 22.51 -14.65 20.86
C LEU A 177 21.36 -13.75 21.33
N LEU A 178 21.66 -12.48 21.60
CA LEU A 178 20.64 -11.48 21.96
C LEU A 178 19.69 -11.20 20.78
N GLN A 179 20.22 -11.13 19.57
CA GLN A 179 19.46 -10.89 18.35
C GLN A 179 18.45 -12.01 18.07
N LYS A 180 18.83 -13.28 18.29
CA LYS A 180 17.93 -14.42 18.15
C LYS A 180 16.72 -14.30 19.09
N ARG A 181 16.92 -13.80 20.30
CA ARG A 181 15.84 -13.54 21.27
C ARG A 181 14.97 -12.36 20.84
N TYR A 182 15.57 -11.28 20.35
CA TYR A 182 14.86 -10.14 19.78
C TYR A 182 13.96 -10.55 18.60
N ASN A 183 14.50 -11.31 17.64
CA ASN A 183 13.76 -11.74 16.44
C ASN A 183 12.56 -12.64 16.80
N ARG A 184 12.70 -13.52 17.82
CA ARG A 184 11.58 -14.32 18.34
C ARG A 184 10.45 -13.46 18.92
N LEU A 185 10.79 -12.42 19.69
CA LEU A 185 9.81 -11.48 20.24
C LEU A 185 9.18 -10.61 19.15
N ASN A 186 9.97 -10.15 18.17
CA ASN A 186 9.47 -9.37 17.05
C ASN A 186 8.48 -10.17 16.19
N LYS A 187 8.75 -11.45 15.95
CA LYS A 187 7.81 -12.35 15.27
C LYS A 187 6.47 -12.47 16.02
N LYS A 188 6.51 -12.57 17.35
CA LYS A 188 5.29 -12.56 18.19
C LYS A 188 4.57 -11.21 18.08
N ARG A 189 5.29 -10.09 18.15
CA ARG A 189 4.74 -8.73 17.99
C ARG A 189 3.98 -8.58 16.67
N ILE A 190 4.59 -8.95 15.55
CA ILE A 190 3.95 -8.87 14.23
C ILE A 190 2.67 -9.72 14.17
N LYS A 191 2.70 -10.96 14.70
CA LYS A 191 1.53 -11.85 14.73
C LYS A 191 0.40 -11.27 15.58
N THR A 192 0.70 -10.75 16.77
CA THR A 192 -0.29 -10.14 17.67
C THR A 192 -0.88 -8.86 17.08
N THR A 193 -0.06 -7.98 16.47
CA THR A 193 -0.55 -6.75 15.82
C THR A 193 -1.50 -7.07 14.65
N ARG A 194 -1.22 -8.11 13.85
CA ARG A 194 -2.14 -8.54 12.79
C ARG A 194 -3.44 -9.10 13.35
N ALA A 195 -3.38 -9.94 14.39
CA ALA A 195 -4.58 -10.47 15.03
C ALA A 195 -5.45 -9.34 15.60
N MET A 196 -4.83 -8.34 16.24
CA MET A 196 -5.51 -7.13 16.70
C MET A 196 -6.16 -6.35 15.54
N SER A 197 -5.45 -6.18 14.41
CA SER A 197 -5.99 -5.50 13.22
C SER A 197 -7.21 -6.24 12.64
N ASN A 198 -7.19 -7.58 12.65
CA ASN A 198 -8.33 -8.38 12.22
C ASN A 198 -9.54 -8.18 13.14
N VAL A 199 -9.34 -8.12 14.46
CA VAL A 199 -10.43 -7.82 15.41
C VAL A 199 -10.99 -6.42 15.16
N VAL A 200 -10.14 -5.41 14.96
CA VAL A 200 -10.63 -4.06 14.59
C VAL A 200 -11.48 -4.11 13.32
N ASN A 201 -11.02 -4.82 12.29
CA ASN A 201 -11.76 -4.95 11.03
C ASN A 201 -13.09 -5.70 11.22
N GLU A 202 -13.11 -6.74 12.05
CA GLU A 202 -14.32 -7.48 12.42
C GLU A 202 -15.31 -6.58 13.16
N SER A 203 -14.88 -5.86 14.19
CA SER A 203 -15.73 -4.95 14.97
C SER A 203 -16.28 -3.80 14.11
N VAL A 204 -15.45 -3.21 13.23
CA VAL A 204 -15.91 -2.15 12.29
C VAL A 204 -16.90 -2.70 11.27
N SER A 205 -16.66 -3.89 10.72
CA SER A 205 -17.59 -4.51 9.77
C SER A 205 -18.90 -4.92 10.43
N GLY A 206 -18.85 -5.29 11.71
CA GLY A 206 -19.99 -5.70 12.54
C GLY A 206 -20.59 -4.57 13.38
N LEU A 207 -20.31 -3.30 13.06
CA LEU A 207 -20.75 -2.15 13.85
C LEU A 207 -22.27 -2.17 14.11
N GLN A 208 -23.06 -2.52 13.09
CA GLN A 208 -24.51 -2.65 13.22
C GLN A 208 -24.91 -3.64 14.32
N GLU A 209 -24.28 -4.82 14.37
CA GLU A 209 -24.55 -5.83 15.40
C GLU A 209 -24.13 -5.34 16.79
N ILE A 210 -22.99 -4.65 16.89
CA ILE A 210 -22.51 -4.10 18.16
C ILE A 210 -23.50 -3.06 18.70
N HIS A 211 -23.96 -2.15 17.84
CA HIS A 211 -24.95 -1.13 18.20
C HIS A 211 -26.31 -1.75 18.53
N ALA A 212 -26.79 -2.70 17.73
CA ALA A 212 -28.07 -3.35 17.93
C ALA A 212 -28.14 -4.13 19.26
N ASN A 213 -27.03 -4.76 19.66
CA ASN A 213 -26.95 -5.57 20.88
C ASN A 213 -26.29 -4.83 22.06
N ALA A 214 -25.94 -3.54 21.91
CA ALA A 214 -25.20 -2.74 22.89
C ALA A 214 -23.94 -3.44 23.47
N SER A 215 -23.22 -4.21 22.65
CA SER A 215 -22.14 -5.12 23.11
C SER A 215 -20.77 -4.44 23.30
N TYR A 216 -20.74 -3.11 23.48
CA TYR A 216 -19.51 -2.30 23.54
C TYR A 216 -18.48 -2.83 24.56
N GLN A 217 -18.92 -3.18 25.77
CA GLN A 217 -18.02 -3.67 26.82
C GLN A 217 -17.40 -5.03 26.50
N LEU A 218 -18.09 -5.88 25.72
CA LEU A 218 -17.57 -7.18 25.30
C LEU A 218 -16.42 -7.00 24.31
N GLU A 219 -16.64 -6.14 23.31
CA GLU A 219 -15.63 -5.82 22.30
C GLU A 219 -14.45 -5.04 22.89
N GLU A 220 -14.70 -4.13 23.84
CA GLU A 220 -13.64 -3.43 24.58
C GLU A 220 -12.77 -4.42 25.37
N LYS A 221 -13.37 -5.36 26.11
CA LYS A 221 -12.62 -6.40 26.83
C LYS A 221 -11.82 -7.28 25.87
N ARG A 222 -12.39 -7.65 24.73
CA ARG A 222 -11.70 -8.42 23.67
C ARG A 222 -10.47 -7.65 23.17
N MET A 223 -10.60 -6.35 22.93
CA MET A 223 -9.50 -5.49 22.49
C MET A 223 -8.43 -5.29 23.58
N ALA A 224 -8.85 -5.09 24.84
CA ALA A 224 -7.97 -4.89 25.97
C ALA A 224 -6.96 -6.05 26.15
N ALA A 225 -7.42 -7.30 25.97
CA ALA A 225 -6.54 -8.47 26.03
C ALA A 225 -5.40 -8.44 24.98
N PHE A 226 -5.68 -7.97 23.77
CA PHE A 226 -4.66 -7.79 22.73
C PHE A 226 -3.70 -6.66 23.06
N ILE A 227 -4.20 -5.54 23.56
CA ILE A 227 -3.40 -4.38 23.96
C ILE A 227 -2.43 -4.79 25.07
N GLU A 228 -2.90 -5.48 26.10
CA GLU A 228 -2.07 -5.93 27.23
C GLU A 228 -1.00 -6.94 26.77
N THR A 229 -1.38 -7.91 25.94
CA THR A 229 -0.44 -8.88 25.36
C THR A 229 0.64 -8.17 24.55
N LEU A 230 0.24 -7.20 23.71
CA LEU A 230 1.16 -6.43 22.87
C LEU A 230 2.11 -5.57 23.72
N TYR A 231 1.60 -4.91 24.77
CA TYR A 231 2.38 -4.16 25.73
C TYR A 231 3.47 -5.04 26.37
N ASN A 232 3.11 -6.22 26.88
CA ASN A 232 4.06 -7.15 27.49
C ASN A 232 5.14 -7.65 26.51
N ILE A 233 4.76 -7.90 25.25
CA ILE A 233 5.71 -8.27 24.20
C ILE A 233 6.67 -7.10 23.90
N LEU A 234 6.14 -5.89 23.70
CA LEU A 234 6.92 -4.70 23.41
C LEU A 234 7.89 -4.37 24.56
N LYS A 235 7.44 -4.44 25.81
CA LYS A 235 8.30 -4.24 26.99
C LYS A 235 9.51 -5.17 26.96
N ARG A 236 9.28 -6.48 26.79
CA ARG A 236 10.37 -7.47 26.69
C ARG A 236 11.26 -7.24 25.47
N LEU A 237 10.68 -6.86 24.34
CA LEU A 237 11.40 -6.57 23.11
C LEU A 237 12.34 -5.37 23.27
N PHE A 238 11.87 -4.29 23.90
CA PHE A 238 12.68 -3.10 24.18
C PHE A 238 13.78 -3.37 25.21
N ILE A 239 13.52 -4.16 26.25
CA ILE A 239 14.58 -4.60 27.18
C ILE A 239 15.70 -5.31 26.43
N VAL A 240 15.38 -6.25 25.54
CA VAL A 240 16.40 -6.95 24.73
C VAL A 240 17.08 -5.99 23.76
N LYS A 241 16.34 -5.07 23.12
CA LYS A 241 16.90 -4.05 22.21
C LYS A 241 17.92 -3.17 22.92
N TYR A 242 17.61 -2.70 24.13
CA TYR A 242 18.53 -1.89 24.92
C TYR A 242 19.71 -2.71 25.45
N GLY A 243 19.53 -4.00 25.75
CA GLY A 243 20.64 -4.91 26.02
C GLY A 243 21.62 -5.04 24.85
N ILE A 244 21.12 -5.14 23.61
CA ILE A 244 21.95 -5.13 22.40
C ILE A 244 22.69 -3.79 22.26
N LYS A 245 21.99 -2.66 22.43
CA LYS A 245 22.61 -1.33 22.35
C LYS A 245 23.68 -1.13 23.43
N PHE A 246 23.44 -1.62 24.65
CA PHE A 246 24.40 -1.60 25.74
C PHE A 246 25.65 -2.41 25.41
N ALA A 247 25.49 -3.67 24.95
CA ALA A 247 26.60 -4.51 24.53
C ALA A 247 27.42 -3.83 23.42
N ASN A 248 26.76 -3.31 22.38
CA ASN A 248 27.40 -2.59 21.28
C ASN A 248 28.21 -1.38 21.75
N ASN A 249 27.65 -0.55 22.63
CA ASN A 249 28.33 0.62 23.16
C ASN A 249 29.52 0.22 24.05
N MET A 250 29.40 -0.85 24.83
CA MET A 250 30.52 -1.38 25.63
C MET A 250 31.68 -1.86 24.75
N PHE A 251 31.39 -2.63 23.69
CA PHE A 251 32.43 -3.09 22.77
C PHE A 251 33.12 -1.94 22.04
N GLN A 252 32.36 -0.91 21.63
CA GLN A 252 32.92 0.30 21.03
C GLN A 252 33.90 1.01 21.97
N SER A 253 33.60 1.08 23.27
CA SER A 253 34.48 1.71 24.27
C SER A 253 35.73 0.89 24.60
N PHE A 254 35.74 -0.42 24.37
CA PHE A 254 36.91 -1.25 24.67
C PHE A 254 38.10 -0.97 23.74
N GLY A 255 37.88 -0.58 22.49
CA GLY A 255 38.96 -0.26 21.58
C GLY A 255 39.83 0.91 22.04
N PRO A 256 39.25 2.11 22.28
CA PRO A 256 39.99 3.23 22.84
C PRO A 256 40.65 2.88 24.18
N PHE A 257 39.98 2.10 25.03
CA PHE A 257 40.55 1.64 26.30
C PHE A 257 41.83 0.82 26.10
N ILE A 258 41.80 -0.22 25.24
CA ILE A 258 42.98 -1.04 24.92
C ILE A 258 44.07 -0.17 24.27
N LEU A 259 43.68 0.74 23.39
CA LEU A 259 44.61 1.64 22.71
C LEU A 259 45.32 2.58 23.70
N PHE A 260 44.61 3.18 24.64
CA PHE A 260 45.23 4.05 25.64
C PHE A 260 46.11 3.27 26.60
N LEU A 261 45.70 2.06 27.02
CA LEU A 261 46.48 1.24 27.93
C LEU A 261 47.77 0.73 27.26
N VAL A 262 47.64 0.05 26.11
CA VAL A 262 48.77 -0.62 25.44
C VAL A 262 49.50 0.34 24.50
N GLY A 263 48.78 1.10 23.70
CA GLY A 263 49.37 2.10 22.80
C GLY A 263 50.01 3.26 23.56
N GLY A 264 49.42 3.69 24.69
CA GLY A 264 50.03 4.65 25.60
C GLY A 264 51.33 4.12 26.21
N TYR A 265 51.33 2.87 26.69
CA TYR A 265 52.55 2.21 27.19
C TYR A 265 53.66 2.11 26.14
N LEU A 266 53.32 1.70 24.91
CA LEU A 266 54.28 1.66 23.79
C LEU A 266 54.81 3.04 23.41
N THR A 267 53.97 4.09 23.54
CA THR A 267 54.36 5.47 23.29
C THR A 267 55.35 5.97 24.34
N ILE A 268 55.12 5.65 25.62
CA ILE A 268 56.04 5.99 26.73
C ILE A 268 57.41 5.32 26.51
N ASN A 269 57.43 4.08 26.03
CA ASN A 269 58.67 3.35 25.71
C ASN A 269 59.32 3.75 24.37
N GLY A 270 58.79 4.77 23.69
CA GLY A 270 59.34 5.28 22.42
C GLY A 270 59.12 4.38 21.21
N GLN A 271 58.33 3.30 21.31
CA GLN A 271 58.07 2.34 20.23
C GLN A 271 56.89 2.74 19.34
N PHE A 272 56.14 3.76 19.73
CA PHE A 272 54.96 4.25 19.01
C PHE A 272 54.87 5.78 19.09
N THR A 273 54.51 6.45 17.99
CA THR A 273 54.44 7.92 17.97
C THR A 273 53.06 8.43 18.39
N LEU A 274 53.02 9.60 19.04
CA LEU A 274 51.76 10.22 19.45
C LEU A 274 50.83 10.49 18.26
N GLY A 275 51.37 10.90 17.11
CA GLY A 275 50.60 11.08 15.88
C GLY A 275 50.02 9.77 15.32
N ALA A 276 50.78 8.67 15.39
CA ALA A 276 50.28 7.35 15.00
C ALA A 276 49.18 6.85 15.96
N LEU A 277 49.25 7.19 17.25
CA LEU A 277 48.20 6.87 18.23
C LEU A 277 46.88 7.55 17.91
N VAL A 278 46.91 8.85 17.57
CA VAL A 278 45.71 9.61 17.16
C VAL A 278 45.15 9.09 15.83
N ALA A 279 46.02 8.79 14.86
CA ALA A 279 45.61 8.21 13.59
C ALA A 279 45.01 6.81 13.76
N PHE A 280 45.55 5.99 14.66
CA PHE A 280 45.02 4.67 14.97
C PHE A 280 43.65 4.75 15.65
N LEU A 281 43.46 5.66 16.61
CA LEU A 281 42.17 5.90 17.26
C LEU A 281 41.10 6.28 16.22
N SER A 282 41.45 7.21 15.32
CA SER A 282 40.57 7.67 14.23
C SER A 282 40.23 6.55 13.25
N ALA A 283 41.18 5.66 12.96
CA ALA A 283 40.95 4.49 12.12
C ALA A 283 40.05 3.46 12.81
N TYR A 284 40.28 3.19 14.10
CA TYR A 284 39.47 2.25 14.89
C TYR A 284 38.00 2.67 14.94
N GLU A 285 37.72 3.94 15.23
CA GLU A 285 36.34 4.46 15.24
C GLU A 285 35.64 4.24 13.89
N LYS A 286 36.37 4.36 12.78
CA LYS A 286 35.84 4.13 11.43
C LYS A 286 35.66 2.65 11.06
N VAL A 287 36.31 1.70 11.74
CA VAL A 287 36.08 0.25 11.55
C VAL A 287 34.74 -0.18 12.17
N TYR A 288 34.31 0.48 13.23
CA TYR A 288 33.07 0.16 13.93
C TYR A 288 31.82 0.41 13.07
N ASP A 289 31.76 1.50 12.31
CA ASP A 289 30.60 1.87 11.49
C ASP A 289 30.22 0.77 10.47
N PRO A 290 31.15 0.26 9.61
CA PRO A 290 30.87 -0.85 8.71
C PRO A 290 30.38 -2.12 9.40
N TRP A 291 30.92 -2.41 10.59
CA TRP A 291 30.52 -3.56 11.37
C TRP A 291 29.05 -3.45 11.81
N LYS A 292 28.69 -2.28 12.36
CA LYS A 292 27.32 -1.95 12.74
C LYS A 292 26.36 -2.02 11.54
N GLU A 293 26.74 -1.43 10.41
CA GLU A 293 25.97 -1.49 9.16
C GLU A 293 25.71 -2.95 8.73
N MET A 294 26.70 -3.85 8.87
CA MET A 294 26.54 -5.27 8.54
C MET A 294 25.54 -5.99 9.46
N MET A 295 25.55 -5.66 10.75
CA MET A 295 24.60 -6.21 11.71
C MET A 295 23.18 -5.73 11.40
N GLU A 296 23.00 -4.44 11.13
CA GLU A 296 21.71 -3.86 10.72
C GLU A 296 21.22 -4.49 9.40
N TYR A 297 22.13 -4.69 8.44
CA TYR A 297 21.85 -5.40 7.19
C TYR A 297 21.36 -6.82 7.44
N TYR A 298 22.01 -7.59 8.31
CA TYR A 298 21.60 -8.94 8.65
C TYR A 298 20.19 -9.00 9.27
N GLN A 299 19.86 -8.04 10.14
CA GLN A 299 18.51 -7.91 10.70
C GLN A 299 17.47 -7.60 9.61
N ALA A 300 17.78 -6.64 8.72
CA ALA A 300 16.93 -6.28 7.61
C ALA A 300 16.71 -7.47 6.66
N LEU A 301 17.76 -8.23 6.36
CA LEU A 301 17.70 -9.44 5.53
C LEU A 301 16.78 -10.50 6.14
N GLN A 302 16.91 -10.80 7.44
CA GLN A 302 16.03 -11.77 8.09
C GLN A 302 14.56 -11.33 8.07
N ASN A 303 14.29 -10.06 8.38
CA ASN A 303 12.94 -9.51 8.34
C ASN A 303 12.35 -9.58 6.93
N ALA A 304 13.12 -9.19 5.91
CA ALA A 304 12.71 -9.23 4.51
C ALA A 304 12.46 -10.68 4.04
N GLN A 305 13.32 -11.64 4.40
CA GLN A 305 13.15 -13.05 4.05
C GLN A 305 11.88 -13.66 4.66
N VAL A 306 11.60 -13.39 5.94
CA VAL A 306 10.40 -13.90 6.61
C VAL A 306 9.15 -13.31 5.98
N LEU A 307 9.12 -11.99 5.77
CA LEU A 307 7.98 -11.30 5.18
C LEU A 307 7.75 -11.75 3.73
N TYR A 308 8.80 -11.82 2.92
CA TYR A 308 8.74 -12.29 1.55
C TYR A 308 8.20 -13.72 1.47
N ARG A 309 8.74 -14.65 2.27
CA ARG A 309 8.28 -16.04 2.28
C ARG A 309 6.80 -16.13 2.67
N GLN A 310 6.38 -15.34 3.66
CA GLN A 310 4.99 -15.32 4.09
C GLN A 310 4.07 -14.85 2.97
N ILE A 311 4.35 -13.69 2.35
CA ILE A 311 3.58 -13.17 1.21
C ILE A 311 3.52 -14.23 0.11
N MET A 312 4.67 -14.73 -0.34
CA MET A 312 4.72 -15.69 -1.44
C MET A 312 3.96 -16.97 -1.12
N SER A 313 3.99 -17.46 0.12
CA SER A 313 3.20 -18.63 0.55
C SER A 313 1.69 -18.36 0.59
N THR A 314 1.26 -17.14 0.91
CA THR A 314 -0.16 -16.77 0.89
C THR A 314 -0.72 -16.80 -0.53
N PHE A 315 0.07 -16.39 -1.54
CA PHE A 315 -0.36 -16.37 -2.94
C PHE A 315 0.06 -17.62 -3.73
N ASP A 316 0.53 -18.69 -3.06
CA ASP A 316 1.04 -19.93 -3.71
C ASP A 316 -0.07 -20.88 -4.18
N LEU A 317 -1.12 -20.31 -4.77
CA LEU A 317 -2.11 -21.03 -5.55
C LEU A 317 -1.83 -20.84 -7.04
N GLN A 318 -2.19 -21.84 -7.82
CA GLN A 318 -2.05 -21.79 -9.27
C GLN A 318 -3.36 -21.35 -9.92
N PRO A 319 -3.29 -20.53 -10.99
CA PRO A 319 -4.41 -20.37 -11.90
C PRO A 319 -4.86 -21.74 -12.39
N ARG A 320 -6.16 -22.03 -12.29
CA ARG A 320 -6.71 -23.33 -12.67
C ARG A 320 -6.81 -23.50 -14.19
N HIS A 321 -7.10 -22.41 -14.89
CA HIS A 321 -7.34 -22.38 -16.33
C HIS A 321 -6.39 -21.38 -17.00
N PRO A 322 -5.85 -21.70 -18.19
CA PRO A 322 -5.06 -20.74 -18.97
C PRO A 322 -5.95 -19.57 -19.41
N LEU A 323 -5.37 -18.38 -19.53
CA LEU A 323 -6.11 -17.19 -19.96
C LEU A 323 -6.50 -17.24 -21.43
N LEU A 324 -5.53 -17.61 -22.27
CA LEU A 324 -5.65 -17.71 -23.72
C LEU A 324 -5.34 -19.14 -24.16
N PRO A 325 -5.89 -19.56 -25.31
CA PRO A 325 -5.57 -20.86 -25.86
C PRO A 325 -4.21 -20.83 -26.56
N ASP A 326 -3.51 -21.97 -26.59
CA ASP A 326 -2.20 -22.08 -27.23
C ASP A 326 -2.35 -22.35 -28.72
N GLY A 327 -1.74 -21.50 -29.56
CA GLY A 327 -1.68 -21.69 -31.02
C GLY A 327 -3.01 -21.66 -31.79
N ARG A 328 -4.12 -21.20 -31.19
CA ARG A 328 -5.43 -21.10 -31.85
C ARG A 328 -6.21 -19.87 -31.41
N GLU A 329 -7.27 -19.54 -32.15
CA GLU A 329 -8.31 -18.62 -31.68
C GLU A 329 -9.25 -19.30 -30.66
N PRO A 330 -9.86 -18.52 -29.74
CA PRO A 330 -10.94 -19.01 -28.89
C PRO A 330 -12.10 -19.59 -29.70
N TYR A 331 -12.68 -20.68 -29.19
CA TYR A 331 -13.80 -21.34 -29.85
C TYR A 331 -15.05 -20.46 -29.91
N ARG A 332 -15.90 -20.69 -30.91
CA ARG A 332 -17.30 -20.25 -30.93
C ARG A 332 -18.18 -21.48 -30.76
N LEU A 333 -18.95 -21.51 -29.67
CA LEU A 333 -19.78 -22.64 -29.27
C LEU A 333 -21.25 -22.37 -29.69
N GLN A 334 -21.96 -23.44 -30.00
CA GLN A 334 -23.39 -23.47 -30.34
C GLN A 334 -24.28 -23.49 -29.08
N GLY A 335 -23.73 -23.82 -27.91
CA GLY A 335 -24.41 -23.73 -26.63
C GLY A 335 -25.03 -25.04 -26.12
N ARG A 336 -24.52 -26.20 -26.54
CA ARG A 336 -24.89 -27.50 -25.96
C ARG A 336 -24.11 -27.73 -24.67
N ILE A 337 -24.80 -28.03 -23.57
CA ILE A 337 -24.20 -28.28 -22.25
C ILE A 337 -24.56 -29.69 -21.81
N GLU A 338 -23.57 -30.49 -21.40
CA GLU A 338 -23.79 -31.82 -20.82
C GLU A 338 -23.05 -31.96 -19.50
N LEU A 339 -23.76 -32.39 -18.46
CA LEU A 339 -23.20 -32.80 -17.18
C LEU A 339 -23.41 -34.31 -17.05
N LYS A 340 -22.34 -35.03 -16.70
CA LYS A 340 -22.38 -36.48 -16.46
C LYS A 340 -21.82 -36.77 -15.08
N GLU A 341 -22.70 -37.17 -14.16
CA GLU A 341 -22.39 -37.54 -12.78
C GLU A 341 -21.57 -36.47 -12.03
N VAL A 342 -21.83 -35.19 -12.31
CA VAL A 342 -21.04 -34.07 -11.76
C VAL A 342 -21.27 -33.94 -10.27
N SER A 343 -20.18 -33.97 -9.50
CA SER A 343 -20.19 -33.74 -8.06
C SER A 343 -19.24 -32.61 -7.67
N CYS A 344 -19.65 -31.82 -6.68
CA CYS A 344 -18.87 -30.70 -6.17
C CYS A 344 -18.96 -30.67 -4.65
N THR A 345 -17.80 -30.58 -4.02
CA THR A 345 -17.55 -30.69 -2.59
C THR A 345 -16.85 -29.42 -2.16
N VAL A 346 -17.28 -28.86 -1.03
CA VAL A 346 -16.58 -27.73 -0.41
C VAL A 346 -15.63 -28.19 0.67
N ASP A 347 -14.70 -27.29 1.03
CA ASP A 347 -13.80 -27.47 2.16
C ASP A 347 -14.60 -27.88 3.41
N GLY A 348 -14.22 -29.02 4.01
CA GLY A 348 -15.00 -29.69 5.06
C GLY A 348 -15.70 -30.98 4.62
N GLY A 349 -15.62 -31.35 3.34
CA GLY A 349 -16.10 -32.65 2.83
C GLY A 349 -17.59 -32.71 2.54
N VAL A 350 -18.29 -31.57 2.60
CA VAL A 350 -19.72 -31.48 2.31
C VAL A 350 -19.92 -31.43 0.80
N LYS A 351 -20.61 -32.41 0.24
CA LYS A 351 -21.05 -32.42 -1.16
C LYS A 351 -22.19 -31.42 -1.34
N ILE A 352 -21.93 -30.35 -2.08
CA ILE A 352 -22.96 -29.38 -2.49
C ILE A 352 -23.75 -29.89 -3.70
N LEU A 353 -23.06 -30.58 -4.62
CA LEU A 353 -23.68 -31.27 -5.73
C LEU A 353 -23.26 -32.74 -5.66
N ASP A 354 -24.22 -33.66 -5.80
CA ASP A 354 -23.97 -35.10 -5.85
C ASP A 354 -24.54 -35.66 -7.15
N ARG A 355 -23.65 -36.16 -8.01
CA ARG A 355 -23.98 -36.93 -9.23
C ARG A 355 -25.06 -36.30 -10.10
N ILE A 356 -24.89 -35.03 -10.42
CA ILE A 356 -25.80 -34.29 -11.31
C ILE A 356 -25.55 -34.72 -12.75
N THR A 357 -26.58 -35.27 -13.39
CA THR A 357 -26.58 -35.63 -14.81
C THR A 357 -27.69 -34.85 -15.51
N MET A 358 -27.33 -34.01 -16.49
CA MET A 358 -28.30 -33.23 -17.27
C MET A 358 -27.75 -32.84 -18.64
N GLN A 359 -28.64 -32.55 -19.57
CA GLN A 359 -28.29 -32.07 -20.91
C GLN A 359 -29.17 -30.87 -21.27
N ILE A 360 -28.55 -29.82 -21.82
CA ILE A 360 -29.20 -28.62 -22.34
C ILE A 360 -28.84 -28.51 -23.82
N ARG A 361 -29.87 -28.38 -24.67
CA ARG A 361 -29.72 -28.24 -26.11
C ARG A 361 -29.52 -26.77 -26.49
N PRO A 362 -28.90 -26.49 -27.65
CA PRO A 362 -28.84 -25.13 -28.19
C PRO A 362 -30.24 -24.50 -28.27
N ASN A 363 -30.34 -23.22 -27.89
CA ASN A 363 -31.58 -22.43 -27.85
C ASN A 363 -32.67 -22.93 -26.88
N GLU A 364 -32.34 -23.86 -25.98
CA GLU A 364 -33.26 -24.33 -24.95
C GLU A 364 -33.27 -23.37 -23.74
N GLN A 365 -34.47 -23.01 -23.27
CA GLN A 365 -34.64 -22.24 -22.03
C GLN A 365 -34.88 -23.21 -20.87
N VAL A 366 -34.00 -23.17 -19.87
CA VAL A 366 -34.05 -24.08 -18.72
C VAL A 366 -34.23 -23.30 -17.44
N ALA A 367 -35.25 -23.66 -16.65
CA ALA A 367 -35.47 -23.11 -15.32
C ALA A 367 -34.97 -24.09 -14.25
N LEU A 368 -34.05 -23.63 -13.40
CA LEU A 368 -33.54 -24.42 -12.26
C LEU A 368 -34.26 -24.02 -10.97
N VAL A 369 -35.11 -24.91 -10.46
CA VAL A 369 -35.96 -24.65 -9.28
C VAL A 369 -35.51 -25.51 -8.10
N GLY A 370 -35.62 -24.98 -6.88
CA GLY A 370 -35.31 -25.71 -5.65
C GLY A 370 -35.17 -24.79 -4.44
N PHE A 371 -35.10 -25.37 -3.24
CA PHE A 371 -34.95 -24.61 -1.99
C PHE A 371 -33.63 -23.84 -1.92
N SER A 372 -33.56 -22.82 -1.05
CA SER A 372 -32.29 -22.16 -0.75
C SER A 372 -31.27 -23.18 -0.24
N GLY A 373 -30.02 -23.08 -0.69
CA GLY A 373 -28.97 -24.06 -0.34
C GLY A 373 -28.95 -25.35 -1.17
N ALA A 374 -29.90 -25.59 -2.07
CA ALA A 374 -29.94 -26.80 -2.93
C ALA A 374 -28.84 -26.86 -4.02
N GLY A 375 -27.78 -26.03 -3.95
CA GLY A 375 -26.66 -26.06 -4.89
C GLY A 375 -26.88 -25.33 -6.23
N LYS A 376 -28.04 -24.68 -6.44
CA LYS A 376 -28.39 -23.98 -7.69
C LYS A 376 -27.31 -23.00 -8.17
N THR A 377 -26.88 -22.10 -7.28
CA THR A 377 -25.83 -21.11 -7.59
C THR A 377 -24.50 -21.80 -7.90
N THR A 378 -24.16 -22.87 -7.17
CA THR A 378 -22.93 -23.65 -7.40
C THR A 378 -22.93 -24.31 -8.77
N LEU A 379 -24.05 -24.86 -9.21
CA LEU A 379 -24.21 -25.44 -10.54
C LEU A 379 -23.97 -24.41 -11.64
N LEU A 380 -24.56 -23.21 -11.51
CA LEU A 380 -24.33 -22.12 -12.47
C LEU A 380 -22.85 -21.66 -12.50
N LEU A 381 -22.22 -21.57 -11.33
CA LEU A 381 -20.79 -21.23 -11.22
C LEU A 381 -19.88 -22.29 -11.86
N LEU A 382 -20.25 -23.58 -11.81
CA LEU A 382 -19.53 -24.65 -12.52
C LEU A 382 -19.68 -24.52 -14.03
N ILE A 383 -20.91 -24.31 -14.53
CA ILE A 383 -21.17 -24.11 -15.96
C ILE A 383 -20.38 -22.90 -16.49
N ALA A 384 -20.31 -21.82 -15.71
CA ALA A 384 -19.51 -20.64 -16.02
C ALA A 384 -17.98 -20.82 -15.80
N GLN A 385 -17.51 -22.03 -15.50
CA GLN A 385 -16.10 -22.36 -15.22
C GLN A 385 -15.48 -21.50 -14.09
N LEU A 386 -16.30 -20.99 -13.18
CA LEU A 386 -15.87 -20.22 -12.00
C LEU A 386 -15.53 -21.15 -10.83
N TYR A 387 -16.11 -22.35 -10.82
CA TYR A 387 -15.67 -23.52 -10.06
C TYR A 387 -15.36 -24.68 -11.01
N ASP A 388 -14.69 -25.70 -10.48
CA ASP A 388 -14.48 -26.98 -11.17
C ASP A 388 -15.24 -28.08 -10.45
N ALA A 389 -15.63 -29.10 -11.21
CA ALA A 389 -16.18 -30.32 -10.65
C ALA A 389 -15.07 -31.15 -10.01
N ASP A 390 -15.35 -31.80 -8.88
CA ASP A 390 -14.41 -32.74 -8.27
C ASP A 390 -14.50 -34.13 -8.92
N GLN A 391 -15.70 -34.49 -9.38
CA GLN A 391 -16.00 -35.75 -10.05
C GLN A 391 -17.02 -35.51 -11.17
N GLY A 392 -17.02 -36.41 -12.15
CA GLY A 392 -17.87 -36.33 -13.34
C GLY A 392 -17.22 -35.53 -14.47
N SER A 393 -18.01 -35.18 -15.48
CA SER A 393 -17.57 -34.37 -16.64
C SER A 393 -18.59 -33.29 -16.98
N LEU A 394 -18.09 -32.11 -17.32
CA LEU A 394 -18.88 -30.98 -17.82
C LEU A 394 -18.42 -30.68 -19.24
N LEU A 395 -19.28 -30.96 -20.22
CA LEU A 395 -18.97 -30.79 -21.64
C LEU A 395 -19.74 -29.59 -22.20
N LEU A 396 -19.01 -28.71 -22.89
CA LEU A 396 -19.55 -27.60 -23.67
C LEU A 396 -19.29 -27.89 -25.16
N ASP A 397 -20.35 -28.15 -25.93
CA ASP A 397 -20.29 -28.70 -27.29
C ASP A 397 -19.32 -29.89 -27.43
N GLY A 398 -19.40 -30.83 -26.49
CA GLY A 398 -18.55 -32.02 -26.45
C GLY A 398 -17.10 -31.78 -26.02
N LYS A 399 -16.72 -30.56 -25.61
CA LYS A 399 -15.39 -30.24 -25.08
C LYS A 399 -15.43 -30.14 -23.57
N GLU A 400 -14.48 -30.76 -22.88
CA GLU A 400 -14.41 -30.72 -21.42
C GLU A 400 -14.12 -29.30 -20.93
N ALA A 401 -15.00 -28.76 -20.09
CA ALA A 401 -14.90 -27.40 -19.56
C ALA A 401 -13.59 -27.19 -18.80
N ALA A 402 -13.06 -28.21 -18.11
CA ALA A 402 -11.79 -28.13 -17.41
C ALA A 402 -10.57 -27.92 -18.33
N THR A 403 -10.69 -28.21 -19.63
CA THR A 403 -9.61 -28.06 -20.62
C THR A 403 -9.67 -26.76 -21.41
N LEU A 404 -10.78 -26.02 -21.29
CA LEU A 404 -11.00 -24.77 -22.01
C LEU A 404 -10.27 -23.60 -21.32
N CYS A 405 -9.77 -22.66 -22.12
CA CYS A 405 -9.18 -21.45 -21.57
C CYS A 405 -10.26 -20.43 -21.17
N LYS A 406 -9.89 -19.41 -20.39
CA LYS A 406 -10.84 -18.37 -19.98
C LYS A 406 -11.45 -17.59 -21.14
N ALA A 407 -10.68 -17.36 -22.20
CA ALA A 407 -11.20 -16.71 -23.41
C ALA A 407 -12.25 -17.57 -24.16
N ASP A 408 -12.14 -18.91 -24.12
CA ASP A 408 -13.17 -19.79 -24.68
C ASP A 408 -14.48 -19.64 -23.89
N ILE A 409 -14.41 -19.55 -22.56
CA ILE A 409 -15.61 -19.41 -21.73
C ILE A 409 -16.21 -18.02 -21.85
N SER A 410 -15.41 -16.95 -21.73
CA SER A 410 -15.92 -15.58 -21.71
C SER A 410 -16.59 -15.14 -23.01
N ARG A 411 -16.21 -15.73 -24.15
CA ARG A 411 -16.84 -15.46 -25.45
C ARG A 411 -18.17 -16.16 -25.66
N ASN A 412 -18.43 -17.25 -24.93
CA ASN A 412 -19.56 -18.15 -25.19
C ASN A 412 -20.55 -18.23 -24.03
N ILE A 413 -20.14 -17.92 -22.81
CA ILE A 413 -20.97 -17.99 -21.61
C ILE A 413 -21.02 -16.60 -20.97
N SER A 414 -22.24 -16.09 -20.79
CA SER A 414 -22.52 -14.89 -20.02
C SER A 414 -23.23 -15.27 -18.73
N MET A 415 -22.80 -14.70 -17.61
CA MET A 415 -23.41 -14.90 -16.30
C MET A 415 -23.82 -13.54 -15.73
N ILE A 416 -25.06 -13.46 -15.26
CA ILE A 416 -25.56 -12.32 -14.50
C ILE A 416 -25.53 -12.72 -13.03
N ALA A 417 -24.76 -11.98 -12.22
CA ALA A 417 -24.65 -12.25 -10.80
C ALA A 417 -25.94 -11.84 -10.06
N GLN A 418 -26.26 -12.55 -8.97
CA GLN A 418 -27.40 -12.20 -8.11
C GLN A 418 -27.27 -10.78 -7.53
N GLN A 419 -26.04 -10.36 -7.22
CA GLN A 419 -25.70 -9.00 -6.84
C GLN A 419 -24.69 -8.47 -7.87
N PRO A 420 -25.11 -7.60 -8.80
CA PRO A 420 -24.21 -7.05 -9.80
C PRO A 420 -23.17 -6.15 -9.15
N PHE A 421 -21.93 -6.20 -9.65
CA PHE A 421 -20.85 -5.32 -9.22
C PHE A 421 -20.64 -4.23 -10.27
N ILE A 422 -20.62 -2.96 -9.83
CA ILE A 422 -20.35 -1.80 -10.68
C ILE A 422 -18.95 -1.29 -10.32
N PHE A 423 -18.07 -1.23 -11.32
CA PHE A 423 -16.72 -0.70 -11.16
C PHE A 423 -16.74 0.83 -11.04
N SER A 424 -15.81 1.39 -10.29
CA SER A 424 -15.56 2.83 -10.27
C SER A 424 -15.18 3.32 -11.67
N GLY A 425 -15.88 4.34 -12.17
CA GLY A 425 -15.68 4.87 -13.51
C GLY A 425 -16.96 5.46 -14.07
N SER A 426 -17.00 5.71 -15.37
CA SER A 426 -18.24 6.14 -16.01
C SER A 426 -19.20 4.97 -16.19
N LEU A 427 -20.49 5.23 -16.28
CA LEU A 427 -21.47 4.20 -16.64
C LEU A 427 -21.16 3.60 -18.01
N ARG A 428 -20.69 4.43 -18.96
CA ARG A 428 -20.23 3.97 -20.28
C ARG A 428 -19.12 2.94 -20.16
N ASP A 429 -18.17 3.11 -19.24
CA ASP A 429 -17.08 2.15 -19.04
C ASP A 429 -17.57 0.82 -18.49
N ASN A 430 -18.56 0.86 -17.59
CA ASN A 430 -19.20 -0.34 -17.04
C ASN A 430 -20.01 -1.09 -18.11
N LEU A 431 -20.82 -0.39 -18.90
CA LEU A 431 -21.60 -0.98 -20.00
C LEU A 431 -20.70 -1.61 -21.07
N LEU A 432 -19.55 -0.99 -21.34
CA LEU A 432 -18.59 -1.49 -22.33
C LEU A 432 -17.58 -2.49 -21.75
N TYR A 433 -17.66 -2.85 -20.47
CA TYR A 433 -16.65 -3.66 -19.79
C TYR A 433 -16.40 -5.00 -20.50
N ALA A 434 -17.47 -5.77 -20.74
CA ALA A 434 -17.39 -7.07 -21.41
C ALA A 434 -16.89 -6.94 -22.86
N VAL A 435 -17.38 -5.95 -23.59
CA VAL A 435 -16.99 -5.68 -24.99
C VAL A 435 -15.51 -5.29 -25.10
N ARG A 436 -14.98 -4.54 -24.12
CA ARG A 436 -13.57 -4.16 -24.06
C ARG A 436 -12.67 -5.34 -23.67
N ALA A 437 -13.15 -6.25 -22.83
CA ALA A 437 -12.40 -7.45 -22.45
C ALA A 437 -12.17 -8.39 -23.65
N ASP A 438 -13.17 -8.56 -24.52
CA ASP A 438 -13.09 -9.43 -25.69
C ASP A 438 -12.17 -8.89 -26.81
N ARG A 439 -11.92 -7.58 -26.83
CA ARG A 439 -11.18 -6.83 -27.87
C ARG A 439 -9.68 -7.05 -27.96
N SER A 440 -9.13 -8.00 -27.22
CA SER A 440 -7.68 -8.30 -27.28
C SER A 440 -7.22 -8.88 -28.63
N GLY A 441 -7.99 -8.76 -29.73
CA GLY A 441 -7.61 -9.19 -31.08
C GLY A 441 -8.50 -8.79 -32.27
N ASP A 442 -9.75 -8.34 -32.12
CA ASP A 442 -10.75 -8.38 -33.23
C ASP A 442 -11.20 -7.03 -33.84
N GLY A 443 -10.60 -5.89 -33.47
CA GLY A 443 -10.76 -4.60 -34.20
C GLY A 443 -12.17 -3.99 -34.35
N ARG A 444 -13.23 -4.57 -33.78
CA ARG A 444 -14.63 -4.07 -33.91
C ARG A 444 -14.75 -2.60 -33.47
N GLU A 445 -15.72 -1.83 -33.95
CA GLU A 445 -16.02 -0.47 -33.44
C GLU A 445 -16.83 -0.54 -32.14
N LEU A 446 -16.51 0.32 -31.15
CA LEU A 446 -17.28 0.35 -29.89
C LEU A 446 -18.67 0.89 -30.20
N PRO A 447 -19.73 0.36 -29.57
CA PRO A 447 -21.05 0.87 -29.83
C PRO A 447 -21.13 2.36 -29.48
N GLY A 448 -21.77 3.10 -30.36
CA GLY A 448 -22.00 4.54 -30.22
C GLY A 448 -22.92 4.85 -29.04
N ARG A 449 -23.03 6.14 -28.70
CA ARG A 449 -23.90 6.58 -27.59
C ARG A 449 -25.35 6.15 -27.80
N GLU A 450 -25.87 6.31 -29.02
CA GLU A 450 -27.25 5.94 -29.36
C GLU A 450 -27.51 4.44 -29.21
N GLN A 451 -26.59 3.60 -29.68
CA GLN A 451 -26.69 2.15 -29.51
C GLN A 451 -26.68 1.74 -28.03
N LEU A 452 -25.86 2.39 -27.20
CA LEU A 452 -25.85 2.15 -25.76
C LEU A 452 -27.20 2.54 -25.11
N PHE A 453 -27.77 3.69 -25.48
CA PHE A 453 -29.09 4.09 -24.98
C PHE A 453 -30.19 3.15 -25.43
N GLN A 454 -30.15 2.70 -26.69
CA GLN A 454 -31.13 1.74 -27.21
C GLN A 454 -31.08 0.44 -26.42
N VAL A 455 -29.88 -0.11 -26.15
CA VAL A 455 -29.73 -1.33 -25.35
C VAL A 455 -30.25 -1.13 -23.92
N ILE A 456 -29.98 0.01 -23.29
CA ILE A 456 -30.49 0.32 -21.94
C ILE A 456 -32.02 0.33 -21.93
N ARG A 457 -32.63 0.92 -22.98
CA ARG A 457 -34.08 0.95 -23.18
C ARG A 457 -34.65 -0.45 -23.36
N ASP A 458 -34.05 -1.23 -24.24
CA ASP A 458 -34.52 -2.58 -24.58
C ASP A 458 -34.45 -3.52 -23.36
N VAL A 459 -33.51 -3.30 -22.44
CA VAL A 459 -33.36 -4.07 -21.19
C VAL A 459 -34.18 -3.46 -20.04
N GLY A 460 -34.80 -2.30 -20.23
CA GLY A 460 -35.66 -1.65 -19.22
C GLY A 460 -34.90 -0.96 -18.08
N LEU A 461 -33.65 -0.55 -18.30
CA LEU A 461 -32.78 0.08 -17.28
C LEU A 461 -32.73 1.61 -17.40
N GLU A 462 -33.71 2.24 -18.04
CA GLU A 462 -33.72 3.69 -18.27
C GLU A 462 -33.88 4.49 -16.97
N GLU A 463 -34.78 4.04 -16.09
CA GLU A 463 -34.99 4.67 -14.79
C GLU A 463 -33.74 4.54 -13.90
N ASP A 464 -33.06 3.39 -13.93
CA ASP A 464 -31.82 3.19 -13.19
C ASP A 464 -30.72 4.13 -13.70
N LEU A 465 -30.58 4.27 -15.03
CA LEU A 465 -29.66 5.23 -15.64
C LEU A 465 -29.93 6.66 -15.14
N LEU A 466 -31.20 7.08 -15.14
CA LEU A 466 -31.60 8.39 -14.61
C LEU A 466 -31.28 8.51 -13.13
N ARG A 467 -31.59 7.49 -12.33
CA ARG A 467 -31.30 7.45 -10.90
C ARG A 467 -29.81 7.54 -10.60
N PHE A 468 -28.97 6.86 -11.36
CA PHE A 468 -27.51 7.01 -11.28
C PHE A 468 -27.07 8.42 -11.63
N GLY A 469 -27.67 9.03 -12.67
CA GLY A 469 -27.42 10.41 -13.04
C GLY A 469 -27.81 11.41 -11.94
N PHE A 470 -29.02 11.31 -11.40
CA PHE A 470 -29.52 12.20 -10.35
C PHE A 470 -28.75 12.08 -9.03
N ASN A 471 -28.27 10.89 -8.69
CA ASN A 471 -27.42 10.68 -7.51
C ASN A 471 -25.95 11.01 -7.76
N SER A 472 -25.56 11.35 -8.99
CA SER A 472 -24.17 11.66 -9.31
C SER A 472 -23.82 13.12 -8.97
N ILE A 473 -22.73 13.29 -8.24
CA ILE A 473 -22.16 14.62 -7.97
C ILE A 473 -21.17 14.92 -9.10
N ILE A 474 -21.46 15.96 -9.88
CA ILE A 474 -20.58 16.39 -10.98
C ILE A 474 -19.44 17.24 -10.38
N PRO A 475 -18.16 16.88 -10.59
CA PRO A 475 -17.03 17.68 -10.15
C PRO A 475 -17.09 19.13 -10.67
N ARG A 476 -16.69 20.10 -9.83
CA ARG A 476 -16.82 21.55 -10.11
C ARG A 476 -16.20 21.98 -11.44
N ASP A 477 -15.05 21.42 -11.80
CA ASP A 477 -14.34 21.66 -13.05
C ASP A 477 -15.16 21.26 -14.29
N ARG A 478 -15.99 20.22 -14.18
CA ARG A 478 -16.89 19.76 -15.27
C ARG A 478 -18.22 20.50 -15.30
N VAL A 479 -18.66 21.07 -14.17
CA VAL A 479 -19.89 21.87 -14.09
C VAL A 479 -19.69 23.25 -14.72
N LEU A 480 -18.52 23.86 -14.57
CA LEU A 480 -18.28 25.24 -15.03
C LEU A 480 -18.63 25.47 -16.52
N PRO A 481 -18.22 24.60 -17.47
CA PRO A 481 -18.62 24.73 -18.87
C PRO A 481 -20.13 24.53 -19.10
N LEU A 482 -20.79 23.75 -18.24
CA LEU A 482 -22.22 23.43 -18.32
C LEU A 482 -23.11 24.46 -17.61
N LYS A 483 -22.53 25.44 -16.91
CA LYS A 483 -23.28 26.44 -16.12
C LYS A 483 -24.40 27.10 -16.94
N GLN A 484 -24.09 27.54 -18.16
CA GLN A 484 -25.08 28.18 -19.02
C GLN A 484 -26.18 27.20 -19.46
N ASN A 485 -25.83 25.95 -19.73
CA ASN A 485 -26.81 24.92 -20.09
C ASN A 485 -27.76 24.62 -18.93
N PHE A 486 -27.25 24.55 -17.69
CA PHE A 486 -28.09 24.37 -16.50
C PHE A 486 -29.01 25.57 -16.26
N LEU A 487 -28.49 26.80 -16.39
CA LEU A 487 -29.31 28.00 -16.27
C LEU A 487 -30.39 28.08 -17.36
N HIS A 488 -30.05 27.69 -18.58
CA HIS A 488 -31.01 27.61 -19.69
C HIS A 488 -32.08 26.54 -19.44
N MET A 489 -31.67 25.34 -19.00
CA MET A 489 -32.58 24.25 -18.67
C MET A 489 -33.54 24.61 -17.52
N ARG A 490 -33.08 25.35 -16.51
CA ARG A 490 -33.95 25.88 -15.44
C ARG A 490 -35.04 26.79 -16.00
N ARG A 491 -34.73 27.65 -16.98
CA ARG A 491 -35.74 28.49 -17.64
C ARG A 491 -36.74 27.64 -18.40
N ILE A 492 -36.27 26.68 -19.20
CA ILE A 492 -37.15 25.75 -19.93
C ILE A 492 -38.09 25.01 -18.97
N ILE A 493 -37.58 24.46 -17.87
CA ILE A 493 -38.42 23.75 -16.88
C ILE A 493 -39.48 24.69 -16.30
N ARG A 494 -39.12 25.93 -15.95
CA ARG A 494 -40.09 26.90 -15.43
C ARG A 494 -41.12 27.29 -16.47
N ASP A 495 -40.69 27.57 -17.69
CA ASP A 495 -41.54 28.14 -18.73
C ASP A 495 -42.45 27.05 -19.35
N GLU A 496 -41.98 25.80 -19.48
CA GLU A 496 -42.75 24.69 -20.08
C GLU A 496 -43.47 23.80 -19.07
N LEU A 497 -42.89 23.59 -17.89
CA LEU A 497 -43.41 22.66 -16.87
C LEU A 497 -43.87 23.37 -15.59
N GLY A 498 -43.71 24.69 -15.50
CA GLY A 498 -44.05 25.48 -14.32
C GLY A 498 -45.49 25.30 -13.85
N GLU A 499 -46.45 25.42 -14.77
CA GLU A 499 -47.87 25.23 -14.44
C GLU A 499 -48.18 23.80 -13.98
N HIS A 500 -47.50 22.80 -14.55
CA HIS A 500 -47.71 21.39 -14.21
C HIS A 500 -47.24 21.05 -12.79
N PHE A 501 -46.24 21.77 -12.29
CA PHE A 501 -45.68 21.59 -10.95
C PHE A 501 -46.07 22.67 -9.96
N ALA A 502 -46.90 23.66 -10.34
CA ALA A 502 -47.25 24.80 -9.48
C ALA A 502 -47.85 24.42 -8.11
N GLY A 503 -48.47 23.23 -8.01
CA GLY A 503 -49.01 22.71 -6.75
C GLY A 503 -48.03 21.89 -5.89
N VAL A 504 -46.81 21.61 -6.38
CA VAL A 504 -45.84 20.70 -5.75
C VAL A 504 -44.45 21.32 -5.61
N VAL A 505 -44.09 22.24 -6.51
CA VAL A 505 -42.80 22.92 -6.54
C VAL A 505 -43.04 24.42 -6.47
N GLU A 506 -42.53 25.05 -5.41
CA GLU A 506 -42.43 26.49 -5.32
C GLU A 506 -41.20 26.94 -6.14
N PHE A 507 -41.46 27.51 -7.32
CA PHE A 507 -40.38 27.98 -8.18
C PHE A 507 -39.73 29.22 -7.59
N TYR A 508 -38.41 29.28 -7.74
CA TYR A 508 -37.64 30.44 -7.33
C TYR A 508 -38.08 31.70 -8.10
N ASP A 509 -38.49 32.72 -7.35
CA ASP A 509 -38.86 34.04 -7.82
C ASP A 509 -38.28 35.08 -6.86
N ALA A 510 -37.49 36.02 -7.39
CA ALA A 510 -36.75 37.01 -6.61
C ALA A 510 -37.66 38.10 -6.02
N ASP A 511 -38.87 38.27 -6.58
CA ASP A 511 -39.80 39.31 -6.17
C ASP A 511 -40.82 38.80 -5.13
N THR A 512 -40.78 37.50 -4.79
CA THR A 512 -41.72 36.88 -3.86
C THR A 512 -41.00 36.13 -2.74
N PHE A 513 -41.62 36.13 -1.56
CA PHE A 513 -41.16 35.31 -0.45
C PHE A 513 -41.56 33.85 -0.67
N LEU A 514 -40.57 32.96 -0.73
CA LEU A 514 -40.72 31.53 -0.90
C LEU A 514 -41.04 30.87 0.46
N ALA A 515 -42.27 30.42 0.62
CA ALA A 515 -42.83 29.89 1.87
C ALA A 515 -42.12 28.62 2.37
N TYR A 516 -41.56 27.82 1.47
CA TYR A 516 -40.88 26.56 1.80
C TYR A 516 -39.36 26.67 1.78
N SER A 517 -38.82 27.87 1.58
CA SER A 517 -37.37 28.14 1.64
C SER A 517 -36.97 28.74 2.98
N SER A 518 -35.69 28.60 3.36
CA SER A 518 -35.22 29.21 4.60
C SER A 518 -35.24 30.74 4.50
N LEU A 519 -35.24 31.42 5.65
CA LEU A 519 -35.14 32.87 5.69
C LEU A 519 -33.82 33.37 5.08
N ARG A 520 -32.74 32.59 5.24
CA ARG A 520 -31.46 32.83 4.56
C ARG A 520 -31.65 32.84 3.05
N ASP A 521 -32.27 31.82 2.50
CA ASP A 521 -32.43 31.66 1.05
C ASP A 521 -33.31 32.75 0.46
N ASN A 522 -34.34 33.16 1.20
CA ASN A 522 -35.21 34.30 0.88
C ASN A 522 -34.54 35.68 1.00
N ILE A 523 -33.37 35.80 1.64
CA ILE A 523 -32.66 37.07 1.74
C ILE A 523 -31.51 37.14 0.74
N ILE A 524 -30.72 36.06 0.65
CA ILE A 524 -29.49 36.04 -0.15
C ILE A 524 -29.79 35.67 -1.58
N PHE A 525 -30.84 34.86 -1.79
CA PHE A 525 -31.27 34.46 -3.11
C PHE A 525 -30.13 33.81 -3.92
N GLY A 526 -29.20 33.10 -3.27
CA GLY A 526 -28.06 32.44 -3.92
C GLY A 526 -27.05 31.78 -2.95
N GLU A 527 -26.07 31.09 -3.52
CA GLU A 527 -24.93 30.50 -2.80
C GLU A 527 -23.60 31.10 -3.25
N SER A 528 -22.64 31.20 -2.33
CA SER A 528 -21.26 31.58 -2.63
C SER A 528 -20.37 30.35 -2.74
N PRO A 529 -19.51 30.25 -3.77
CA PRO A 529 -18.57 29.14 -3.89
C PRO A 529 -17.51 29.05 -2.78
N GLY A 530 -17.39 30.09 -1.95
CA GLY A 530 -16.43 30.17 -0.82
C GLY A 530 -17.07 29.96 0.55
N GLY A 531 -18.38 29.67 0.64
CA GLY A 531 -19.08 29.47 1.92
C GLY A 531 -19.28 30.73 2.77
N GLU A 532 -18.84 31.90 2.28
CA GLU A 532 -18.94 33.20 2.98
C GLU A 532 -20.38 33.63 3.30
N TYR A 533 -21.36 32.99 2.65
CA TYR A 533 -22.79 33.24 2.80
C TYR A 533 -23.51 32.01 3.35
N ASP A 534 -22.78 31.08 3.98
CA ASP A 534 -23.38 29.95 4.68
C ASP A 534 -24.02 30.38 6.00
N ILE A 535 -25.03 29.62 6.44
CA ILE A 535 -25.85 29.96 7.62
C ILE A 535 -25.02 30.21 8.88
N GLU A 536 -23.90 29.51 9.01
CA GLU A 536 -22.97 29.61 10.13
C GLU A 536 -22.04 30.85 10.02
N ALA A 537 -21.73 31.29 8.80
CA ALA A 537 -20.79 32.38 8.53
C ALA A 537 -21.48 33.74 8.31
N LEU A 538 -22.76 33.73 7.95
CA LEU A 538 -23.56 34.92 7.63
C LEU A 538 -23.60 35.98 8.73
N PRO A 539 -23.78 35.62 10.03
CA PRO A 539 -23.83 36.63 11.09
C PRO A 539 -22.54 37.46 11.20
N ASP A 540 -21.41 36.91 10.77
CA ASP A 540 -20.10 37.55 10.84
C ASP A 540 -19.69 38.17 9.50
N ASN A 541 -20.49 38.00 8.44
CA ASN A 541 -20.21 38.59 7.13
C ASN A 541 -20.51 40.11 7.13
N PRO A 542 -19.51 40.97 6.92
CA PRO A 542 -19.68 42.42 7.03
C PRO A 542 -20.62 43.00 5.96
N VAL A 543 -20.65 42.41 4.76
CA VAL A 543 -21.54 42.84 3.68
C VAL A 543 -22.99 42.50 4.01
N PHE A 544 -23.22 41.31 4.56
CA PHE A 544 -24.55 40.87 4.97
C PHE A 544 -25.11 41.73 6.12
N ARG A 545 -24.29 42.04 7.13
CA ARG A 545 -24.70 42.92 8.23
C ARG A 545 -25.01 44.34 7.78
N ASP A 546 -24.19 44.92 6.91
CA ASP A 546 -24.46 46.23 6.32
C ASP A 546 -25.77 46.22 5.52
N PHE A 547 -26.03 45.15 4.75
CA PHE A 547 -27.31 44.97 4.06
C PHE A 547 -28.50 44.90 5.04
N LEU A 548 -28.42 44.10 6.11
CA LEU A 548 -29.49 43.98 7.11
C LEU A 548 -29.79 45.31 7.81
N GLY A 549 -28.74 46.09 8.11
CA GLY A 549 -28.88 47.42 8.70
C GLY A 549 -29.57 48.40 7.75
N ARG A 550 -29.16 48.43 6.47
CA ARG A 550 -29.76 49.33 5.46
C ARG A 550 -31.20 48.96 5.10
N SER A 551 -31.51 47.67 5.07
CA SER A 551 -32.86 47.16 4.78
C SER A 551 -33.81 47.24 5.99
N GLY A 552 -33.29 47.52 7.18
CA GLY A 552 -34.08 47.56 8.42
C GLY A 552 -34.53 46.18 8.91
N LEU A 553 -33.97 45.09 8.36
CA LEU A 553 -34.34 43.71 8.72
C LEU A 553 -33.65 43.23 10.00
N GLU A 554 -32.53 43.81 10.39
CA GLU A 554 -31.75 43.37 11.56
C GLU A 554 -32.58 43.29 12.87
N PRO A 555 -33.37 44.31 13.27
CA PRO A 555 -34.14 44.25 14.51
C PRO A 555 -35.22 43.17 14.50
N GLU A 556 -35.86 42.95 13.34
CA GLU A 556 -36.92 41.94 13.18
C GLU A 556 -36.35 40.52 13.23
N LEU A 557 -35.19 40.29 12.61
CA LEU A 557 -34.50 39.00 12.67
C LEU A 557 -34.05 38.66 14.10
N LEU A 558 -33.52 39.64 14.84
CA LEU A 558 -33.12 39.47 16.24
C LEU A 558 -34.33 39.16 17.13
N ARG A 559 -35.44 39.84 16.90
CA ARG A 559 -36.70 39.57 17.62
C ARG A 559 -37.21 38.17 17.34
N LEU A 560 -37.24 37.74 16.09
CA LEU A 560 -37.65 36.40 15.69
C LEU A 560 -36.74 35.33 16.31
N GLY A 561 -35.41 35.52 16.24
CA GLY A 561 -34.43 34.61 16.85
C GLY A 561 -34.62 34.48 18.35
N ARG A 562 -34.90 35.59 19.06
CA ARG A 562 -35.23 35.58 20.48
C ARG A 562 -36.49 34.77 20.77
N THR A 563 -37.57 34.99 20.05
CA THR A 563 -38.83 34.24 20.22
C THR A 563 -38.66 32.74 19.97
N LEU A 564 -37.89 32.37 18.95
CA LEU A 564 -37.55 30.98 18.66
C LEU A 564 -36.72 30.35 19.78
N ALA A 565 -35.73 31.07 20.31
CA ALA A 565 -34.92 30.59 21.42
C ALA A 565 -35.75 30.38 22.69
N GLU A 566 -36.61 31.35 23.05
CA GLU A 566 -37.52 31.26 24.19
C GLU A 566 -38.45 30.04 24.06
N THR A 567 -39.06 29.85 22.89
CA THR A 567 -39.99 28.73 22.62
C THR A 567 -39.27 27.38 22.64
N THR A 568 -38.06 27.31 22.07
CA THR A 568 -37.25 26.08 22.04
C THR A 568 -36.82 25.67 23.46
N VAL A 569 -36.41 26.62 24.28
CA VAL A 569 -36.08 26.37 25.70
C VAL A 569 -37.30 25.85 26.47
N GLU A 570 -38.48 26.41 26.21
CA GLU A 570 -39.73 25.96 26.84
C GLU A 570 -40.12 24.53 26.40
N LEU A 571 -39.97 24.20 25.11
CA LEU A 571 -40.20 22.85 24.59
C LEU A 571 -39.21 21.83 25.14
N LEU A 572 -37.91 22.16 25.18
CA LEU A 572 -36.86 21.27 25.69
C LEU A 572 -37.02 21.00 27.19
N LYS A 573 -37.50 21.98 27.96
CA LYS A 573 -37.84 21.76 29.38
C LYS A 573 -38.89 20.65 29.57
N LYS A 574 -39.82 20.48 28.63
CA LYS A 574 -40.87 19.44 28.69
C LYS A 574 -40.40 18.03 28.29
N ILE A 575 -39.17 17.88 27.80
CA ILE A 575 -38.59 16.58 27.38
C ILE A 575 -37.70 15.99 28.50
N GLY A 576 -37.31 16.80 29.49
CA GLY A 576 -36.46 16.41 30.61
C GLY A 576 -37.19 15.95 31.88
N ASP A 577 -38.53 16.01 31.88
CA ASP A 577 -39.43 15.34 32.85
C ASP A 577 -40.04 14.10 32.19
#